data_AF-A0A529F8W2-F1
#
_entry.id   AF-A0A529F8W2-F1
#
_cell.length_a   1.000
_cell.length_b   1.000
_cell.length_c   1.000
_cell.angle_alpha   90.00
_cell.angle_beta   90.00
_cell.angle_gamma   90.00
#
_symmetry.space_group_name_H-M   'P 1'
#
loop_
_entity.id
_entity.type
_entity.pdbx_description
1 polymer ?
#
loop_
_entity_poly.entity_id
_entity_poly.type
_entity_poly.pdbx_seq_one_letter_code
_entity_poly.pdbx_strand_id
1 'polypeptide(L)' 'EGWFVVEAEQDPKANPPLRMAQVGYKELMRVMTAADYTVETQGFPA' A
#
# COMPACT_ATOMS: atom_id res chain seq x y z
N GLU A 1 17.72 0.46 -1.54
CA GLU A 1 16.59 1.34 -1.94
C GLU A 1 15.91 0.73 -3.15
N GLY A 2 14.58 0.81 -3.21
CA GLY A 2 13.77 0.18 -4.25
C GLY A 2 12.30 0.54 -4.10
N TRP A 3 11.51 0.23 -5.13
CA TRP A 3 10.09 0.56 -5.16
C TRP A 3 9.23 -0.70 -5.01
N PHE A 4 8.20 -0.59 -4.18
CA PHE A 4 7.15 -1.59 -4.07
C PHE A 4 5.87 -1.03 -4.70
N VAL A 5 5.19 -1.87 -5.47
CA VAL A 5 3.87 -1.58 -6.01
C VAL A 5 2.87 -2.49 -5.31
N VAL A 6 1.78 -1.90 -4.83
CA VAL A 6 0.65 -2.67 -4.34
C VAL A 6 -0.40 -2.73 -5.44
N GLU A 7 -0.67 -3.93 -5.92
CA GLU A 7 -1.76 -4.19 -6.86
C GLU A 7 -3.02 -4.63 -6.10
N ALA A 8 -4.16 -4.18 -6.59
CA ALA A 8 -5.48 -4.49 -6.06
C ALA A 8 -6.42 -4.84 -7.20
N GLU A 9 -7.51 -5.56 -6.89
CA GLU A 9 -8.58 -5.79 -7.87
C GLU A 9 -9.19 -4.45 -8.31
N GLN A 10 -9.47 -4.32 -9.62
CA GLN A 10 -9.73 -3.02 -10.24
C GLN A 10 -11.21 -2.73 -10.50
N ASP A 11 -12.15 -3.65 -10.29
CA ASP A 11 -13.59 -3.34 -10.40
C ASP A 11 -14.01 -2.35 -9.30
N PRO A 12 -14.31 -1.07 -9.63
CA PRO A 12 -14.57 -0.05 -8.63
C PRO A 12 -15.91 -0.23 -7.90
N LYS A 13 -16.83 -1.05 -8.43
CA LYS A 13 -18.12 -1.32 -7.78
C LYS A 13 -17.96 -2.27 -6.60
N ALA A 14 -17.25 -3.37 -6.82
CA ALA A 14 -16.94 -4.34 -5.77
C ALA A 14 -15.81 -3.85 -4.85
N ASN A 15 -14.86 -3.09 -5.41
CA ASN A 15 -13.62 -2.68 -4.75
C ASN A 15 -13.44 -1.16 -4.83
N PRO A 16 -14.09 -0.38 -3.94
CA PRO A 16 -13.95 1.08 -3.93
C PRO A 16 -12.47 1.50 -3.86
N PRO A 17 -11.98 2.33 -4.81
CA PRO A 17 -10.54 2.60 -4.95
C PRO A 17 -9.85 3.10 -3.66
N LEU A 18 -10.50 4.03 -2.95
CA LEU A 18 -9.96 4.55 -1.68
C LEU A 18 -9.79 3.45 -0.63
N ARG A 19 -10.77 2.54 -0.52
CA ARG A 19 -10.71 1.42 0.42
C ARG A 19 -9.56 0.47 0.04
N MET A 20 -9.39 0.19 -1.26
CA MET A 20 -8.30 -0.68 -1.73
C MET A 20 -6.93 -0.07 -1.49
N ALA A 21 -6.76 1.23 -1.71
CA ALA A 21 -5.52 1.93 -1.42
C ALA A 21 -5.16 1.87 0.08
N GLN A 22 -6.14 2.09 0.97
CA GLN A 22 -5.96 1.99 2.42
C GLN A 22 -5.58 0.57 2.87
N VAL A 23 -6.26 -0.44 2.33
CA VAL A 23 -5.95 -1.86 2.62
C VAL A 23 -4.55 -2.21 2.13
N GLY A 24 -4.21 -1.81 0.90
CA GLY A 24 -2.91 -2.05 0.30
C GLY A 24 -1.76 -1.39 1.07
N TYR A 25 -1.92 -0.11 1.44
CA TYR A 25 -0.95 0.61 2.26
C TYR A 25 -0.74 -0.08 3.62
N LYS A 26 -1.83 -0.43 4.32
CA LYS A 26 -1.75 -1.11 5.62
C LYS A 26 -0.98 -2.43 5.51
N GLU A 27 -1.25 -3.20 4.47
CA GLU A 27 -0.62 -4.50 4.29
C GLU A 27 0.85 -4.37 3.90
N LEU A 28 1.19 -3.44 3.00
CA LEU A 28 2.57 -3.10 2.67
C LEU A 28 3.36 -2.75 3.94
N MET A 29 2.86 -1.81 4.75
CA MET A 29 3.53 -1.41 5.99
C MET A 29 3.70 -2.60 6.95
N ARG A 30 2.67 -3.45 7.09
CA ARG A 30 2.72 -4.65 7.95
C ARG A 30 3.82 -5.62 7.51
N VAL A 31 3.87 -5.98 6.24
CA VAL A 31 4.84 -6.99 5.75
C VAL A 31 6.27 -6.43 5.71
N MET A 32 6.44 -5.16 5.35
CA MET A 32 7.76 -4.53 5.32
C MET A 32 8.33 -4.38 6.72
N THR A 33 7.51 -3.95 7.68
CA THR A 33 7.93 -3.87 9.10
C THR A 33 8.30 -5.25 9.65
N ALA A 34 7.52 -6.28 9.34
CA ALA A 34 7.79 -7.65 9.78
C ALA A 34 9.07 -8.26 9.16
N ALA A 35 9.55 -7.69 8.06
CA ALA A 35 10.78 -8.10 7.38
C ALA A 35 11.96 -7.14 7.67
N ASP A 36 11.87 -6.32 8.71
CA ASP A 36 12.89 -5.35 9.14
C ASP A 36 13.26 -4.30 8.08
N TYR A 37 12.32 -3.97 7.17
CA TYR A 37 12.46 -2.85 6.25
C TYR A 37 11.92 -1.54 6.83
N THR A 38 12.62 -0.45 6.58
CA THR A 38 12.10 0.91 6.75
C THR A 38 11.40 1.36 5.47
N VAL A 39 10.15 1.81 5.57
CA VAL A 39 9.39 2.35 4.44
C VAL A 39 9.39 3.88 4.53
N GLU A 40 9.89 4.55 3.49
CA GLU A 40 9.80 6.01 3.37
C GLU A 40 8.45 6.43 2.80
N THR A 41 7.72 7.28 3.53
CA THR A 41 6.42 7.83 3.11
C THR A 41 6.50 9.33 2.82
N GLN A 42 7.68 9.95 2.97
CA GLN A 42 7.85 11.38 2.79
C GLN A 42 7.85 11.72 1.29
N GLY A 43 6.91 12.58 0.86
CA GLY A 43 6.76 12.97 -0.55
C GLY A 43 5.56 12.37 -1.29
N PHE A 44 4.76 11.52 -0.64
CA PHE A 44 3.47 11.04 -1.16
C PHE A 44 2.30 11.81 -0.53
N PRO A 45 1.22 12.10 -1.30
CA PRO A 45 0.06 12.81 -0.76
C PRO A 45 -0.61 12.00 0.37
N ALA A 46 -1.03 12.72 1.41
CA ALA A 46 -1.71 12.19 2.60
C ALA A 46 -3.16 11.78 2.32
#